data_AF-A0A2E4JCL5-F1
#
_entry.id   AF-A0A2E4JCL5-F1
#
_cell.length_a   1.000
_cell.length_b   1.000
_cell.length_c   1.000
_cell.angle_alpha   90.00
_cell.angle_beta   90.00
_cell.angle_gamma   90.00
#
_symmetry.space_group_name_H-M   'P 1'
#
loop_
_entity.id
_entity.type
_entity.pdbx_description
1 polymer ?
#
loop_
_entity_poly.entity_id
_entity_poly.type
_entity_poly.pdbx_seq_one_letter_code
_entity_poly.pdbx_strand_id
1 'polypeptide(L)'
;MGVCELCGKENTGVFNILVSGAQISACATCSTKRGFSIPSRETGRTRPSTKSPISRARKTRPTFEAASDFHIRIRKAREAGGMSVEELGRKMNLRVQDLQKYEGGSVPPDSVAKKLEKALGIMILEEVEANDVSPVVKRSNKSVTIADMLDDLMRDASND
;
A
#
# COMPACT_ATOMS: atom_id res chain seq x y z
N MET A 1 7.66 17.11 -34.86
CA MET A 1 8.30 15.94 -35.50
C MET A 1 9.70 15.83 -34.95
N GLY A 2 10.20 14.62 -34.70
CA GLY A 2 11.47 14.40 -34.01
C GLY A 2 12.51 13.72 -34.88
N VAL A 3 13.69 13.54 -34.30
CA VAL A 3 14.81 12.78 -34.86
C VAL A 3 14.76 11.36 -34.29
N CYS A 4 14.97 10.36 -35.16
CA CYS A 4 15.07 8.97 -34.74
C CYS A 4 16.49 8.64 -34.26
N GLU A 5 16.64 8.31 -32.98
CA GLU A 5 17.92 7.92 -32.35
C GLU A 5 18.48 6.57 -32.86
N LEU A 6 17.66 5.78 -33.58
CA LEU A 6 18.08 4.50 -34.15
C LEU A 6 18.56 4.58 -35.60
N CYS A 7 18.12 5.59 -36.39
CA CYS A 7 18.48 5.69 -37.81
C CYS A 7 18.83 7.11 -38.28
N GLY A 8 18.84 8.10 -37.37
CA GLY A 8 19.23 9.48 -37.66
C GLY A 8 18.24 10.28 -38.51
N LYS A 9 17.08 9.72 -38.88
CA LYS A 9 16.12 10.42 -39.75
C LYS A 9 15.42 11.54 -38.98
N GLU A 10 15.59 12.77 -39.46
CA GLU A 10 14.93 13.97 -38.97
C GLU A 10 13.51 14.14 -39.54
N ASN A 11 12.68 14.97 -38.88
CA ASN A 11 11.31 15.27 -39.30
C ASN A 11 10.39 14.05 -39.48
N THR A 12 10.51 13.04 -38.60
CA THR A 12 9.62 11.87 -38.61
C THR A 12 8.82 11.71 -37.32
N GLY A 13 7.74 10.94 -37.38
CA GLY A 13 6.97 10.53 -36.21
C GLY A 13 7.82 9.58 -35.36
N VAL A 14 8.22 10.06 -34.18
CA VAL A 14 9.04 9.30 -33.23
C VAL A 14 8.21 8.87 -32.03
N PHE A 15 8.52 7.69 -31.50
CA PHE A 15 7.89 7.08 -30.35
C PHE A 15 8.97 6.74 -29.33
N ASN A 16 8.65 6.88 -28.04
CA ASN A 16 9.58 6.51 -26.97
C ASN A 16 9.52 4.99 -26.77
N ILE A 17 10.66 4.33 -26.99
CA ILE A 17 10.83 2.89 -26.78
C ILE A 17 11.95 2.65 -25.77
N LEU A 18 11.87 1.54 -25.03
CA LEU A 18 12.89 1.14 -24.06
C LEU A 18 13.88 0.17 -24.72
N VAL A 19 15.14 0.57 -24.86
CA VAL A 19 16.22 -0.27 -25.42
C VAL A 19 17.35 -0.35 -24.40
N SER A 20 17.71 -1.56 -23.97
CA SER A 20 18.80 -1.81 -23.00
C SER A 20 18.69 -1.00 -21.70
N GLY A 21 17.46 -0.74 -21.23
CA GLY A 21 17.19 0.03 -20.01
C GLY A 21 17.15 1.55 -20.18
N ALA A 22 17.43 2.08 -21.37
CA ALA A 22 17.32 3.50 -21.69
C ALA A 22 16.09 3.79 -22.56
N GLN A 23 15.42 4.92 -22.31
CA GLN A 23 14.32 5.40 -23.15
C GLN A 23 14.89 6.23 -24.30
N ILE A 24 14.62 5.80 -25.54
CA ILE A 24 15.07 6.49 -26.75
C ILE A 24 13.90 6.77 -27.69
N SER A 25 14.02 7.82 -28.51
CA SER A 25 13.01 8.18 -29.50
C SER A 25 13.30 7.51 -30.83
N ALA A 26 12.41 6.64 -31.30
CA ALA A 26 12.59 5.89 -32.55
C ALA A 26 11.39 6.05 -33.50
N CYS A 27 11.64 6.03 -34.81
CA CYS A 27 10.57 6.02 -35.81
C CYS A 27 9.85 4.66 -35.84
N ALA A 28 8.60 4.65 -36.33
CA ALA A 28 7.77 3.43 -36.42
C ALA A 28 8.48 2.26 -37.12
N THR A 29 9.30 2.54 -38.14
CA THR A 29 10.03 1.51 -38.88
C THR A 29 11.12 0.87 -38.03
N CYS A 30 11.83 1.65 -37.22
CA CYS A 30 12.91 1.17 -36.37
C CYS A 30 12.39 0.43 -35.13
N SER A 31 11.28 0.88 -34.54
CA SER A 31 10.63 0.16 -33.43
C SER A 31 10.12 -1.22 -33.88
N THR A 32 9.45 -1.31 -35.04
CA THR A 32 8.91 -2.59 -35.54
C THR A 32 10.01 -3.56 -35.96
N LYS A 33 11.07 -3.09 -36.64
CA LYS A 33 12.21 -3.96 -37.04
C LYS A 33 12.95 -4.58 -35.86
N ARG A 34 12.97 -3.91 -34.70
CA ARG A 34 13.65 -4.37 -33.49
C ARG A 34 12.72 -5.10 -32.51
N GLY A 35 11.45 -5.30 -32.88
CA GLY A 35 10.48 -6.03 -32.06
C GLY A 35 9.91 -5.25 -30.87
N PHE A 36 10.08 -3.92 -30.84
CA PHE A 36 9.51 -3.08 -29.79
C PHE A 36 8.08 -2.68 -30.17
N SER A 37 7.11 -3.10 -29.37
CA SER A 37 5.72 -2.69 -29.54
C SER A 37 5.59 -1.19 -29.24
N ILE A 38 5.17 -0.45 -30.26
CA ILE A 38 4.73 0.93 -30.08
C ILE A 38 3.47 0.85 -29.20
N PRO A 39 3.38 1.60 -28.08
CA PRO A 39 2.12 1.70 -27.37
C PRO A 39 1.11 2.37 -28.31
N SER A 40 0.25 1.55 -28.93
CA SER A 40 -0.86 2.04 -29.72
C SER A 40 -1.71 2.90 -28.80
N ARG A 41 -1.75 4.20 -29.10
CA ARG A 41 -2.68 5.11 -28.45
C ARG A 41 -4.04 4.80 -29.06
N GLU A 42 -4.71 3.79 -28.50
CA GLU A 42 -6.04 3.37 -28.89
C GLU A 42 -7.02 4.52 -28.65
N THR A 43 -7.26 5.29 -29.71
CA THR A 43 -8.45 6.11 -29.86
C THR A 43 -9.62 5.16 -30.07
N GLY A 44 -10.46 5.00 -29.04
CA GLY A 44 -11.82 4.48 -29.22
C GLY A 44 -12.26 3.39 -28.25
N ARG A 45 -12.58 3.78 -27.01
CA ARG A 45 -13.87 3.49 -26.37
C ARG A 45 -13.95 4.29 -25.08
N THR A 46 -14.75 5.34 -25.11
CA THR A 46 -15.28 6.02 -23.93
C THR A 46 -16.06 5.00 -23.10
N ARG A 47 -15.36 4.32 -22.20
CA ARG A 47 -16.00 3.76 -21.02
C ARG A 47 -16.31 4.96 -20.12
N PRO A 48 -17.55 5.16 -19.64
CA PRO A 48 -17.80 6.25 -18.72
C PRO A 48 -16.96 6.00 -17.47
N SER A 49 -15.85 6.74 -17.38
CA SER A 49 -15.11 6.94 -16.15
C SER A 49 -16.03 7.77 -15.28
N THR A 50 -16.73 7.10 -14.36
CA THR A 50 -17.26 7.76 -13.18
C THR A 50 -16.06 8.36 -12.45
N LYS A 51 -15.78 9.62 -12.77
CA LYS A 51 -14.93 10.48 -11.95
C LYS A 51 -15.64 10.66 -10.62
N SER A 52 -15.49 9.71 -9.72
CA SER A 52 -15.69 10.00 -8.31
C SER A 52 -14.52 10.91 -7.90
N PRO A 53 -14.76 12.11 -7.36
CA PRO A 53 -13.74 12.85 -6.65
C PRO A 53 -13.56 12.12 -5.32
N ILE A 54 -12.81 11.03 -5.32
CA ILE A 54 -12.35 10.45 -4.06
C ILE A 54 -11.13 11.27 -3.68
N SER A 55 -11.41 12.41 -3.03
CA SER A 55 -10.58 12.83 -1.92
C SER A 55 -10.51 11.63 -0.98
N ARG A 56 -9.42 10.85 -1.07
CA ARG A 56 -9.09 9.91 0.01
C ARG A 56 -8.70 10.77 1.20
N ALA A 57 -9.70 11.33 1.87
CA ALA A 57 -9.67 11.36 3.31
C ALA A 57 -9.23 9.96 3.71
N ARG A 58 -7.98 9.85 4.20
CA ARG A 58 -7.56 8.69 4.96
C ARG A 58 -8.51 8.67 6.15
N LYS A 59 -9.68 8.03 5.99
CA LYS A 59 -10.35 7.39 7.10
C LYS A 59 -9.29 6.42 7.59
N THR A 60 -8.65 6.80 8.68
CA THR A 60 -8.05 5.88 9.64
C THR A 60 -9.12 4.85 9.93
N ARG A 61 -9.14 3.80 9.11
CA ARG A 61 -9.84 2.58 9.47
C ARG A 61 -9.17 2.12 10.77
N PRO A 62 -9.93 1.57 11.73
CA PRO A 62 -9.31 0.86 12.84
C PRO A 62 -8.31 -0.12 12.22
N THR A 63 -7.03 0.08 12.55
CA THR A 63 -5.98 -0.85 12.20
C THR A 63 -6.22 -2.08 13.05
N PHE A 64 -7.04 -3.00 12.56
CA PHE A 64 -7.08 -4.35 13.09
C PHE A 64 -5.71 -4.96 12.81
N GLU A 65 -4.84 -4.93 13.82
CA GLU A 65 -3.57 -5.61 13.76
C GLU A 65 -3.85 -7.10 13.97
N ALA A 66 -3.47 -7.92 12.99
CA ALA A 66 -3.52 -9.36 13.17
C ALA A 66 -2.53 -9.70 14.29
N ALA A 67 -3.01 -10.38 15.34
CA ALA A 67 -2.19 -10.79 16.47
C ALA A 67 -0.95 -11.52 15.93
N SER A 68 0.26 -11.21 16.43
CA SER A 68 1.53 -11.75 15.92
C SER A 68 1.54 -13.28 15.72
N ASP A 69 0.78 -14.01 16.53
CA ASP A 69 0.64 -15.47 16.49
C ASP A 69 -0.48 -16.02 15.59
N PHE A 70 -1.13 -15.19 14.76
CA PHE A 70 -2.31 -15.60 13.99
C PHE A 70 -2.06 -16.82 13.11
N HIS A 71 -0.90 -16.88 12.46
CA HIS A 71 -0.52 -17.94 11.55
C HIS A 71 -0.37 -19.30 12.27
N ILE A 72 0.19 -19.29 13.49
CA ILE A 72 0.32 -20.48 14.35
C ILE A 72 -1.06 -20.91 14.85
N ARG A 73 -1.91 -19.96 15.26
CA ARG A 73 -3.27 -20.25 15.72
C ARG A 73 -4.11 -20.92 14.62
N ILE A 74 -4.03 -20.41 13.39
CA ILE A 74 -4.73 -21.00 12.24
C ILE A 74 -4.23 -22.42 11.97
N ARG A 75 -2.91 -22.65 11.95
CA ARG A 75 -2.35 -23.99 11.74
C ARG A 75 -2.78 -24.97 12.83
N LYS A 76 -2.63 -24.59 14.10
CA LYS A 76 -3.03 -25.42 15.25
C LYS A 76 -4.52 -25.74 15.23
N ALA A 77 -5.38 -24.76 14.92
CA ALA A 77 -6.81 -24.98 14.84
C ALA A 77 -7.20 -25.90 13.67
N ARG A 78 -6.51 -25.78 12.53
CA ARG A 78 -6.69 -26.70 11.40
C ARG A 78 -6.30 -28.13 11.77
N GLU A 79 -5.14 -28.29 12.42
CA GLU A 79 -4.64 -29.60 12.87
C GLU A 79 -5.53 -30.23 13.94
N ALA A 80 -6.01 -29.44 14.91
CA ALA A 80 -6.97 -29.89 15.92
C ALA A 80 -8.30 -30.33 15.29
N GLY A 81 -8.71 -29.69 14.19
CA GLY A 81 -9.87 -30.08 13.40
C GLY A 81 -9.63 -31.23 12.42
N GLY A 82 -8.39 -31.74 12.31
CA GLY A 82 -8.03 -32.84 11.40
C GLY A 82 -8.23 -32.55 9.90
N MET A 83 -8.37 -31.27 9.52
CA MET A 83 -8.68 -30.89 8.13
C MET A 83 -7.40 -30.67 7.32
N SER A 84 -7.39 -31.11 6.06
CA SER A 84 -6.35 -30.70 5.12
C SER A 84 -6.52 -29.22 4.71
N VAL A 85 -5.45 -28.60 4.22
CA VAL A 85 -5.47 -27.21 3.72
C VAL A 85 -6.51 -27.07 2.59
N GLU A 86 -6.65 -28.10 1.74
CA GLU A 86 -7.60 -28.12 0.64
C GLU A 86 -9.05 -28.19 1.12
N GLU A 87 -9.33 -29.02 2.12
CA GLU A 87 -10.66 -29.14 2.73
C GLU A 87 -11.08 -27.86 3.43
N LEU A 88 -10.17 -27.24 4.18
CA LEU A 88 -10.43 -25.95 4.83
C LEU A 88 -10.68 -24.85 3.78
N GLY A 89 -9.91 -24.85 2.69
CA GLY A 89 -10.14 -23.97 1.55
C GLY A 89 -11.52 -24.15 0.92
N ARG A 90 -11.93 -25.40 0.65
CA ARG A 90 -13.25 -25.73 0.09
C ARG A 90 -14.39 -25.32 1.03
N LYS A 91 -14.27 -25.60 2.33
CA LYS A 91 -15.28 -25.27 3.34
C LYS A 91 -15.50 -23.75 3.48
N MET A 92 -14.43 -22.98 3.29
CA MET A 92 -14.43 -21.52 3.48
C MET A 92 -14.52 -20.72 2.18
N ASN A 93 -14.63 -21.41 1.05
CA ASN A 93 -14.56 -20.84 -0.29
C ASN A 93 -13.33 -19.94 -0.48
N LEU A 94 -12.18 -20.43 -0.03
CA LEU A 94 -10.86 -19.80 -0.14
C LEU A 94 -9.95 -20.64 -1.04
N ARG A 95 -9.08 -19.97 -1.81
CA ARG A 95 -8.07 -20.66 -2.61
C ARG A 95 -7.02 -21.27 -1.68
N VAL A 96 -6.56 -22.47 -2.02
CA VAL A 96 -5.52 -23.20 -1.27
C VAL A 96 -4.26 -22.34 -1.09
N GLN A 97 -3.85 -21.64 -2.15
CA GLN A 97 -2.69 -20.74 -2.12
C GLN A 97 -2.85 -19.57 -1.14
N ASP A 98 -4.06 -19.02 -1.01
CA ASP A 98 -4.31 -17.92 -0.08
C ASP A 98 -4.26 -18.44 1.36
N LEU A 99 -4.82 -19.62 1.61
CA LEU A 99 -4.74 -20.28 2.91
C LEU A 99 -3.30 -20.59 3.33
N GLN A 100 -2.48 -21.11 2.41
CA GLN A 100 -1.05 -21.36 2.65
C GLN A 100 -0.29 -20.06 2.97
N LYS A 101 -0.62 -18.95 2.30
CA LYS A 101 -0.03 -17.64 2.61
C LYS A 101 -0.40 -17.19 4.02
N TYR A 102 -1.65 -17.40 4.45
CA TYR A 102 -2.09 -17.03 5.79
C TYR A 102 -1.45 -17.89 6.88
N GLU A 103 -1.32 -19.20 6.66
CA GLU A 103 -0.53 -20.08 7.54
C GLU A 103 0.97 -19.74 7.52
N GLY A 104 1.46 -19.08 6.46
CA GLY A 104 2.83 -18.61 6.31
C GLY A 104 3.12 -17.21 6.87
N GLY A 105 2.13 -16.57 7.51
CA GLY A 105 2.32 -15.24 8.11
C GLY A 105 1.92 -14.04 7.23
N SER A 106 1.24 -14.27 6.11
CA SER A 106 0.56 -13.19 5.39
C SER A 106 -0.71 -12.79 6.12
N VAL A 107 -0.93 -11.50 6.35
CA VAL A 107 -2.14 -11.01 7.01
C VAL A 107 -3.37 -11.20 6.08
N PRO A 108 -4.42 -11.91 6.52
CA PRO A 108 -5.65 -12.03 5.75
C PRO A 108 -6.46 -10.73 5.79
N PRO A 109 -7.25 -10.41 4.74
CA PRO A 109 -8.19 -9.30 4.79
C PRO A 109 -9.31 -9.58 5.80
N ASP A 110 -9.87 -8.53 6.42
CA ASP A 110 -10.86 -8.64 7.52
C ASP A 110 -12.02 -9.58 7.21
N SER A 111 -12.51 -9.57 5.96
CA SER A 111 -13.60 -10.45 5.50
C SER A 111 -13.23 -11.93 5.55
N VAL A 112 -11.97 -12.27 5.33
CA VAL A 112 -11.45 -13.64 5.37
C VAL A 112 -11.09 -14.01 6.79
N ALA A 113 -10.49 -13.11 7.54
CA ALA A 113 -10.15 -13.31 8.94
C ALA A 113 -11.40 -13.63 9.78
N LYS A 114 -12.46 -12.83 9.68
CA LYS A 114 -13.75 -13.08 10.37
C LYS A 114 -14.38 -14.43 10.02
N LYS A 115 -14.17 -14.92 8.79
CA LYS A 115 -14.64 -16.24 8.39
C LYS A 115 -13.82 -17.32 9.08
N LEU A 116 -12.49 -17.19 9.06
CA LEU A 116 -11.58 -18.13 9.72
C LEU A 116 -11.87 -18.22 11.22
N GLU A 117 -12.11 -17.09 11.89
CA GLU A 117 -12.49 -17.05 13.31
C GLU A 117 -13.76 -17.86 13.58
N LYS A 118 -14.81 -17.68 12.76
CA LYS A 118 -16.07 -18.41 12.92
C LYS A 118 -15.92 -19.92 12.67
N ALA A 119 -15.10 -20.30 11.70
CA ALA A 119 -14.97 -21.70 11.30
C ALA A 119 -14.04 -22.50 12.20
N LEU A 120 -13.01 -21.85 12.74
CA LEU A 120 -12.00 -22.47 13.59
C LEU A 120 -12.22 -22.15 15.08
N GLY A 121 -13.14 -21.24 15.41
CA GLY A 121 -13.43 -20.85 16.80
C GLY A 121 -12.28 -20.12 17.50
N ILE A 122 -11.36 -19.53 16.74
CA ILE A 122 -10.17 -18.83 17.25
C ILE A 122 -10.32 -17.30 17.10
N MET A 123 -9.63 -16.55 17.96
CA MET A 123 -9.52 -15.09 17.84
C MET A 123 -8.25 -14.75 17.04
N ILE A 124 -8.44 -14.15 15.85
CA ILE A 124 -7.40 -13.80 14.88
C ILE A 124 -7.21 -12.28 14.83
N LEU A 125 -8.31 -11.53 14.85
CA LEU A 125 -8.31 -10.07 14.99
C LEU A 125 -8.32 -9.73 16.48
N GLU A 126 -7.30 -9.01 16.91
CA GLU A 126 -7.29 -8.36 18.21
C GLU A 126 -7.69 -6.90 17.98
N GLU A 127 -8.73 -6.44 18.67
CA GLU A 127 -9.16 -5.05 18.62
C GLU A 127 -8.18 -4.26 19.49
N VAL A 128 -7.13 -3.72 18.87
CA VAL A 128 -6.26 -2.77 19.54
C VAL A 128 -7.06 -1.49 19.71
N GLU A 129 -7.71 -1.34 20.87
CA GLU A 129 -8.15 -0.04 21.36
C GLU A 129 -6.95 0.90 21.22
N ALA A 130 -7.05 1.91 20.35
CA ALA A 130 -6.02 2.92 20.15
C ALA A 130 -5.96 3.87 21.36
N ASN A 131 -5.87 3.33 22.57
CA ASN A 131 -5.63 4.06 23.80
C ASN A 131 -4.16 3.88 24.16
N ASP A 132 -3.30 4.59 23.43
CA ASP A 132 -2.05 5.17 23.93
C ASP A 132 -1.26 5.85 22.80
N VAL A 133 -1.94 6.64 21.96
CA VAL A 133 -1.24 7.74 21.30
C VAL A 133 -1.31 8.92 22.26
N SER A 134 -0.44 8.90 23.28
CA SER A 134 -0.10 10.15 23.98
C SER A 134 0.20 11.17 22.90
N PRO A 135 -0.53 12.30 22.81
CA PRO A 135 -0.23 13.29 21.80
C PRO A 135 1.21 13.71 22.04
N VAL A 136 2.10 13.45 21.07
CA VAL A 136 3.41 14.08 21.05
C VAL A 136 3.10 15.56 20.99
N VAL A 137 3.13 16.22 22.16
CA VAL A 137 3.03 17.66 22.27
C VAL A 137 4.17 18.13 21.39
N LYS A 138 3.83 18.71 20.24
CA LYS A 138 4.79 19.45 19.44
C LYS A 138 5.30 20.53 20.37
N ARG A 139 6.43 20.28 21.04
CA ARG A 139 7.21 21.36 21.64
C ARG A 139 7.49 22.26 20.45
N SER A 140 6.82 23.41 20.41
CA SER A 140 7.19 24.42 19.45
C SER A 140 8.69 24.64 19.70
N ASN A 141 9.46 24.70 18.63
CA ASN A 141 10.84 25.16 18.72
C ASN A 141 10.79 26.67 19.02
N LYS A 142 10.21 27.05 20.16
CA LYS A 142 10.32 28.39 20.69
C LYS A 142 11.73 28.45 21.23
N SER A 143 12.62 29.00 20.41
CA SER A 143 13.91 29.48 20.86
C SER A 143 13.65 30.43 22.02
N VAL A 144 13.99 29.99 23.23
CA VAL A 144 13.99 30.89 24.40
C VAL A 144 15.03 31.95 24.09
N THR A 145 14.59 33.19 23.93
CA THR A 145 15.50 34.29 23.67
C THR A 145 16.04 34.82 25.00
N ILE A 146 17.20 35.46 24.98
CA ILE A 146 17.77 36.13 26.17
C ILE A 146 16.76 37.15 26.75
N ALA A 147 15.92 37.75 25.90
CA ALA A 147 14.83 38.63 26.32
C ALA A 147 13.75 37.90 27.14
N ASP A 148 13.34 36.69 26.71
CA ASP A 148 12.34 35.89 27.44
C ASP A 148 12.82 35.50 28.86
N MET A 149 14.14 35.36 29.08
CA MET A 149 14.69 35.07 30.41
C MET A 149 14.74 36.32 31.31
N LEU A 150 14.95 37.50 30.72
CA LEU A 150 15.00 38.76 31.46
C LEU A 150 13.60 39.19 31.92
N ASP A 151 12.58 38.98 31.08
CA ASP A 151 11.18 39.23 31.43
C ASP A 151 10.70 38.34 32.59
N ASP A 152 11.14 37.08 32.65
CA ASP A 152 10.79 36.16 33.74
C ASP A 152 11.41 36.60 35.07
N LEU A 153 12.70 36.97 35.06
CA LEU A 153 13.41 37.50 36.24
C LEU A 153 12.82 38.82 36.76
N MET A 154 12.34 39.70 35.87
CA MET A 154 11.67 40.94 36.28
C MET A 154 10.27 40.69 36.86
N ARG A 155 9.57 39.65 36.40
CA ARG A 155 8.28 39.24 36.98
C ARG A 155 8.44 38.66 38.37
N ASP A 156 9.45 37.83 38.59
CA ASP A 156 9.72 37.26 39.91
C ASP A 156 10.09 38.35 40.92
N ALA A 157 10.83 39.38 40.50
CA ALA A 157 11.21 40.51 41.36
C ALA A 157 10.07 41.49 41.69
N SER A 158 8.90 41.37 41.04
CA SER A 158 7.73 42.21 41.31
C SER A 158 6.62 41.48 42.08
N ASN A 159 6.86 40.24 42.49
CA ASN A 159 5.94 39.41 43.27
C ASN A 159 6.42 39.13 44.72
N ASP A 160 7.46 39.84 45.18
CA ASP A 160 7.87 40.03 46.59
C ASP A 160 7.78 41.53 46.93
#